data_AF-A0AAV5XTW1-F1
#
_entry.id   AF-A0AAV5XTW1-F1
#
_cell.length_a   1.000
_cell.length_b   1.000
_cell.length_c   1.000
_cell.angle_alpha   90.00
_cell.angle_beta   90.00
_cell.angle_gamma   90.00
#
_symmetry.space_group_name_H-M   'P 1'
#
loop_
_entity.id
_entity.type
_entity.pdbx_description
1 polymer ?
#
loop_
_entity_poly.entity_id
_entity_poly.type
_entity_poly.pdbx_seq_one_letter_code
_entity_poly.pdbx_strand_id
1 'polypeptide(L)'
;MRSGTTTRIRVGLVAMALGIVPLGVVAGAVVHAEAPQGGGHGAHSPGPTDRTRPPAAPGVRPPRRLTMEEVHRGGGVPRGWQFAVPPGDAAKGRQLFQDLECFKCHAIKGESFPPSGGDPKSVGPDLTGMGAAHPAEYLAESILAPNHVIVEGPGFTGPDGLSIMPSFADSLSLAQWVDLVAYLKSLTEGGDAPPHGRGVERSQVAGDYRIRIVYEPGASTPHGDGHSGAHGASPSATAAPGHLMAFITDREFNEPVPYLPVTAIVHTPGRPPRTVKLAPMVSDRGFHYGASLALPEGTQKIALSIGATAMQVTGGAKGRFKKPVTAVFE
;
A
#
# COMPACT_ATOMS: atom_id res chain seq x y z
N MET A 1 6.83 -43.09 63.47
CA MET A 1 7.05 -43.24 62.01
C MET A 1 7.53 -41.91 61.45
N ARG A 2 8.68 -41.94 60.77
CA ARG A 2 9.35 -40.92 59.94
C ARG A 2 9.81 -39.59 60.58
N SER A 3 11.11 -39.59 60.86
CA SER A 3 12.03 -38.45 61.00
C SER A 3 12.22 -37.71 59.66
N GLY A 4 12.50 -36.40 59.70
CA GLY A 4 12.68 -35.55 58.51
C GLY A 4 13.44 -34.25 58.80
N THR A 5 14.74 -34.41 59.01
CA THR A 5 15.90 -33.54 58.71
C THR A 5 15.71 -32.05 58.34
N THR A 6 16.37 -31.22 59.15
CA THR A 6 16.69 -29.79 58.92
C THR A 6 17.62 -29.59 57.71
N THR A 7 17.31 -28.64 56.82
CA THR A 7 18.26 -28.12 55.83
C THR A 7 18.37 -26.60 55.94
N ARG A 8 19.61 -26.12 56.12
CA ARG A 8 19.99 -24.71 56.30
C ARG A 8 20.01 -23.98 54.95
N ILE A 9 19.41 -22.78 54.91
CA ILE A 9 19.53 -21.84 53.79
C ILE A 9 20.82 -21.02 53.98
N ARG A 10 21.76 -21.11 53.03
CA ARG A 10 22.93 -20.24 52.93
C ARG A 10 22.55 -18.99 52.14
N VAL A 11 22.57 -17.82 52.79
CA VAL A 11 22.48 -16.51 52.13
C VAL A 11 23.89 -16.17 51.62
N GLY A 12 24.06 -16.11 50.30
CA GLY A 12 25.29 -15.66 49.66
C GLY A 12 25.28 -14.14 49.48
N LEU A 13 26.17 -13.46 50.20
CA LEU A 13 26.48 -12.04 50.05
C LEU A 13 27.35 -11.84 48.80
N VAL A 14 26.84 -11.14 47.78
CA VAL A 14 27.64 -10.70 46.62
C VAL A 14 28.16 -9.30 46.90
N ALA A 15 29.47 -9.19 47.10
CA ALA A 15 30.17 -7.92 47.30
C ALA A 15 30.41 -7.23 45.94
N MET A 16 29.93 -5.99 45.79
CA MET A 16 30.27 -5.10 44.69
C MET A 16 31.69 -4.55 44.89
N ALA A 17 32.58 -4.78 43.93
CA ALA A 17 33.88 -4.12 43.85
C ALA A 17 33.80 -2.91 42.92
N LEU A 18 33.92 -1.70 43.48
CA LEU A 18 34.10 -0.45 42.75
C LEU A 18 35.52 -0.41 42.16
N GLY A 19 35.62 -0.44 40.83
CA GLY A 19 36.86 -0.16 40.11
C GLY A 19 36.97 1.32 39.75
N ILE A 20 37.91 2.03 40.38
CA ILE A 20 38.28 3.41 40.07
C ILE A 20 39.22 3.39 38.86
N VAL A 21 38.85 4.07 37.77
CA VAL A 21 39.70 4.29 36.59
C VAL A 21 40.38 5.66 36.73
N PRO A 22 41.72 5.77 36.69
CA PRO A 22 42.39 7.06 36.74
C PRO A 22 42.29 7.80 35.40
N LEU A 23 41.91 9.07 35.49
CA LEU A 23 41.78 10.02 34.39
C LEU A 23 43.19 10.48 33.95
N GLY A 24 43.63 10.06 32.76
CA GLY A 24 44.87 10.52 32.15
C GLY A 24 44.69 11.90 31.52
N VAL A 25 45.35 12.91 32.08
CA VAL A 25 45.47 14.25 31.49
C VAL A 25 46.55 14.21 30.42
N VAL A 26 46.18 14.41 29.16
CA VAL A 26 47.13 14.69 28.07
C VAL A 26 46.91 16.13 27.63
N ALA A 27 47.91 16.97 27.90
CA ALA A 27 47.98 18.36 27.45
C ALA A 27 48.22 18.40 25.93
N GLY A 28 47.22 18.86 25.18
CA GLY A 28 47.35 19.18 23.76
C GLY A 28 47.56 20.68 23.58
N ALA A 29 48.67 21.05 22.94
CA ALA A 29 49.05 22.44 22.67
C ALA A 29 48.03 23.17 21.80
N VAL A 30 47.69 24.40 22.20
CA VAL A 30 46.86 25.33 21.43
C VAL A 30 47.76 26.03 20.42
N VAL A 31 47.56 25.75 19.14
CA VAL A 31 48.11 26.57 18.05
C VAL A 31 46.97 27.42 17.49
N HIS A 32 46.99 28.72 17.80
CA HIS A 32 46.17 29.71 17.10
C HIS A 32 46.79 29.96 15.73
N ALA A 33 46.01 29.70 14.68
CA ALA A 33 46.29 30.21 13.34
C ALA A 33 45.07 31.01 12.88
N GLU A 34 45.24 32.33 12.86
CA GLU A 34 44.31 33.30 12.31
C GLU A 34 44.40 33.32 10.78
N ALA A 35 43.28 33.61 10.12
CA ALA A 35 43.00 33.40 8.71
C ALA A 35 43.88 34.20 7.71
N PRO A 36 43.77 33.85 6.41
CA PRO A 36 43.39 34.90 5.48
C PRO A 36 42.18 34.54 4.61
N GLN A 37 41.34 35.55 4.40
CA GLN A 37 40.33 35.58 3.35
C GLN A 37 41.02 35.54 1.97
N GLY A 38 40.52 34.71 1.06
CA GLY A 38 40.96 34.69 -0.33
C GLY A 38 40.05 33.78 -1.16
N GLY A 39 39.29 34.37 -2.08
CA GLY A 39 38.42 33.64 -3.00
C GLY A 39 39.21 32.76 -3.99
N GLY A 40 38.59 31.66 -4.40
CA GLY A 40 39.13 30.80 -5.44
C GLY A 40 38.26 29.56 -5.65
N HIS A 41 37.74 29.40 -6.86
CA HIS A 41 36.93 28.26 -7.31
C HIS A 41 37.61 26.91 -7.01
N GLY A 42 36.96 26.07 -6.20
CA GLY A 42 37.42 24.73 -5.85
C GLY A 42 36.76 23.64 -6.70
N ALA A 43 37.60 22.87 -7.38
CA ALA A 43 37.27 21.79 -8.28
C ALA A 43 36.49 20.63 -7.62
N HIS A 44 35.60 20.01 -8.38
CA HIS A 44 34.94 18.76 -8.02
C HIS A 44 35.96 17.62 -7.88
N SER A 45 36.15 17.10 -6.66
CA SER A 45 36.78 15.79 -6.47
C SER A 45 35.81 14.68 -6.89
N PRO A 46 36.24 13.70 -7.72
CA PRO A 46 35.43 12.52 -7.97
C PRO A 46 35.41 11.65 -6.70
N GLY A 47 34.21 11.37 -6.19
CA GLY A 47 34.00 10.47 -5.05
C GLY A 47 34.45 9.04 -5.37
N PRO A 48 34.78 8.23 -4.34
CA PRO A 48 35.35 6.91 -4.53
C PRO A 48 34.36 5.99 -5.23
N THR A 49 34.76 5.45 -6.37
CA THR A 49 34.05 4.41 -7.09
C THR A 49 34.11 3.10 -6.32
N ASP A 50 32.95 2.44 -6.28
CA ASP A 50 32.75 1.02 -6.07
C ASP A 50 33.04 0.46 -4.67
N ARG A 51 31.95 0.34 -3.89
CA ARG A 51 31.81 -0.72 -2.90
C ARG A 51 30.52 -1.46 -3.21
N THR A 52 30.69 -2.76 -3.46
CA THR A 52 29.67 -3.79 -3.68
C THR A 52 28.49 -3.59 -2.74
N ARG A 53 27.36 -3.11 -3.28
CA ARG A 53 26.13 -2.88 -2.54
C ARG A 53 25.48 -4.23 -2.21
N PRO A 54 25.15 -4.53 -0.95
CA PRO A 54 24.34 -5.70 -0.60
C PRO A 54 23.02 -5.66 -1.38
N PRO A 55 22.46 -6.80 -1.81
CA PRO A 55 21.18 -6.83 -2.48
C PRO A 55 20.13 -6.11 -1.63
N ALA A 56 19.38 -5.20 -2.25
CA ALA A 56 18.33 -4.46 -1.57
C ALA A 56 17.29 -5.45 -1.03
N ALA A 57 16.89 -5.28 0.23
CA ALA A 57 15.78 -6.04 0.79
C ALA A 57 14.52 -5.85 -0.08
N PRO A 58 13.70 -6.90 -0.28
CA PRO A 58 12.46 -6.79 -1.05
C PRO A 58 11.61 -5.63 -0.53
N GLY A 59 11.17 -4.73 -1.41
CA GLY A 59 10.32 -3.60 -1.06
C GLY A 59 11.03 -2.28 -0.73
N VAL A 60 12.37 -2.24 -0.62
CA VAL A 60 13.08 -0.98 -0.35
C VAL A 60 13.34 -0.23 -1.67
N ARG A 61 12.65 0.89 -1.88
CA ARG A 61 12.92 1.80 -3.02
C ARG A 61 14.39 2.24 -2.97
N PRO A 62 15.13 2.22 -4.10
CA PRO A 62 16.51 2.69 -4.11
C PRO A 62 16.57 4.18 -3.69
N PRO A 63 17.63 4.58 -2.98
CA PRO A 63 17.77 5.97 -2.56
C PRO A 63 17.81 6.88 -3.79
N ARG A 64 16.96 7.90 -3.80
CA ARG A 64 16.95 8.94 -4.82
C ARG A 64 17.90 10.04 -4.38
N ARG A 65 18.83 10.45 -5.24
CA ARG A 65 19.70 11.61 -5.00
C ARG A 65 19.06 12.83 -5.66
N LEU A 66 18.84 13.88 -4.90
CA LEU A 66 18.33 15.17 -5.38
C LEU A 66 19.17 16.30 -4.79
N THR A 67 19.34 17.37 -5.55
CA THR A 67 19.87 18.64 -5.07
C THR A 67 18.81 19.40 -4.28
N MET A 68 19.25 20.35 -3.44
CA MET A 68 18.32 21.22 -2.70
C MET A 68 17.43 22.05 -3.63
N GLU A 69 17.98 22.52 -4.76
CA GLU A 69 17.22 23.26 -5.76
C GLU A 69 16.09 22.41 -6.35
N GLU A 70 16.34 21.12 -6.64
CA GLU A 70 15.32 20.19 -7.12
C GLU A 70 14.22 19.93 -6.09
N VAL A 71 14.56 19.84 -4.80
CA VAL A 71 13.59 19.68 -3.72
C VAL A 71 12.71 20.92 -3.58
N HIS A 72 13.30 22.12 -3.61
CA HIS A 72 12.53 23.37 -3.53
C HIS A 72 11.62 23.57 -4.75
N ARG A 73 12.08 23.19 -5.95
CA ARG A 73 11.24 23.20 -7.16
C ARG A 73 10.02 22.29 -7.04
N GLY A 74 10.09 21.24 -6.20
CA GLY A 74 9.00 20.33 -5.87
C GLY A 74 8.09 20.78 -4.72
N GLY A 75 8.24 22.01 -4.19
CA GLY A 75 7.45 22.48 -3.06
C GLY A 75 7.97 22.01 -1.70
N GLY A 76 9.26 21.68 -1.59
CA GLY A 76 9.91 21.31 -0.33
C GLY A 76 10.00 19.80 -0.09
N VAL A 77 9.37 18.98 -0.92
CA VAL A 77 9.54 17.53 -0.97
C VAL A 77 9.73 17.05 -2.41
N PRO A 78 10.40 15.90 -2.65
CA PRO A 78 10.50 15.34 -3.98
C PRO A 78 9.12 15.09 -4.61
N ARG A 79 8.99 15.23 -5.93
CA ARG A 79 7.78 14.82 -6.65
C ARG A 79 7.46 13.33 -6.38
N GLY A 80 6.19 13.05 -6.09
CA GLY A 80 5.71 11.73 -5.68
C GLY A 80 6.31 11.22 -4.37
N TRP A 81 6.75 12.14 -3.49
CA TRP A 81 7.20 11.77 -2.15
C TRP A 81 6.01 11.33 -1.31
N GLN A 82 6.21 10.20 -0.64
CA GLN A 82 5.35 9.67 0.39
C GLN A 82 6.29 9.13 1.47
N PHE A 83 5.89 9.22 2.74
CA PHE A 83 6.60 8.56 3.81
C PHE A 83 6.64 7.05 3.52
N ALA A 84 7.83 6.45 3.54
CA ALA A 84 8.00 5.02 3.35
C ALA A 84 8.16 4.35 4.71
N VAL A 85 7.33 3.35 5.00
CA VAL A 85 7.46 2.58 6.24
C VAL A 85 8.79 1.81 6.22
N PRO A 86 9.66 1.95 7.23
CA PRO A 86 10.89 1.17 7.31
C PRO A 86 10.61 -0.34 7.33
N PRO A 87 11.53 -1.19 6.84
CA PRO A 87 11.37 -2.63 6.94
C PRO A 87 11.32 -3.07 8.41
N GLY A 88 10.42 -4.00 8.72
CA GLY A 88 10.29 -4.65 10.03
C GLY A 88 10.41 -6.17 9.94
N ASP A 89 10.32 -6.82 11.10
CA ASP A 89 10.35 -8.27 11.27
C ASP A 89 8.92 -8.81 11.44
N ALA A 90 8.43 -9.50 10.41
CA ALA A 90 7.08 -10.06 10.40
C ALA A 90 6.85 -11.12 11.50
N ALA A 91 7.88 -11.85 11.93
CA ALA A 91 7.73 -12.85 12.99
C ALA A 91 7.51 -12.17 14.35
N LYS A 92 8.27 -11.10 14.64
CA LYS A 92 8.04 -10.26 15.83
C LYS A 92 6.70 -9.55 15.75
N GLY A 93 6.30 -9.08 14.58
CA GLY A 93 4.99 -8.48 14.35
C GLY A 93 3.83 -9.43 14.65
N ARG A 94 3.95 -10.70 14.22
CA ARG A 94 2.96 -11.74 14.53
C ARG A 94 2.86 -12.00 16.03
N GLN A 95 4.00 -12.07 16.72
CA GLN A 95 4.02 -12.23 18.17
C GLN A 95 3.34 -11.04 18.85
N LEU A 96 3.66 -9.82 18.41
CA LEU A 96 3.06 -8.61 18.95
C LEU A 96 1.55 -8.52 18.69
N PHE A 97 1.08 -8.95 17.52
CA PHE A 97 -0.35 -9.06 17.20
C PHE A 97 -1.09 -9.96 18.21
N GLN A 98 -0.43 -11.04 18.65
CA GLN A 98 -0.94 -11.91 19.71
C GLN A 98 -0.86 -11.25 21.09
N ASP A 99 0.26 -10.62 21.44
CA ASP A 99 0.49 -10.01 22.75
C ASP A 99 -0.46 -8.83 23.01
N LEU A 100 -0.79 -8.07 21.97
CA LEU A 100 -1.78 -6.98 21.99
C LEU A 100 -3.22 -7.48 21.83
N GLU A 101 -3.39 -8.80 21.69
CA GLU A 101 -4.68 -9.46 21.52
C GLU A 101 -5.51 -8.92 20.34
N CYS A 102 -4.85 -8.47 19.26
CA CYS A 102 -5.53 -7.94 18.06
C CYS A 102 -6.49 -8.98 17.43
N PHE A 103 -6.21 -10.27 17.62
CA PHE A 103 -7.05 -11.39 17.20
C PHE A 103 -8.43 -11.42 17.87
N LYS A 104 -8.66 -10.68 18.96
CA LYS A 104 -9.99 -10.57 19.58
C LYS A 104 -11.00 -9.82 18.71
N CYS A 105 -10.52 -8.90 17.87
CA CYS A 105 -11.36 -8.13 16.96
C CYS A 105 -11.17 -8.54 15.50
N HIS A 106 -9.94 -8.86 15.10
CA HIS A 106 -9.59 -9.12 13.71
C HIS A 106 -9.40 -10.61 13.43
N ALA A 107 -10.18 -11.13 12.48
CA ALA A 107 -10.00 -12.48 11.96
C ALA A 107 -8.89 -12.53 10.90
N ILE A 108 -8.14 -13.65 10.86
CA ILE A 108 -7.19 -13.97 9.80
C ILE A 108 -7.32 -15.46 9.48
N LYS A 109 -7.75 -15.82 8.27
CA LYS A 109 -7.89 -17.22 7.84
C LYS A 109 -6.52 -17.88 7.74
N GLY A 110 -6.43 -19.14 8.20
CA GLY A 110 -5.19 -19.92 8.17
C GLY A 110 -4.21 -19.62 9.31
N GLU A 111 -4.45 -18.57 10.10
CA GLU A 111 -3.69 -18.28 11.31
C GLU A 111 -4.32 -18.94 12.53
N SER A 112 -3.46 -19.42 13.43
CA SER A 112 -3.88 -19.98 14.72
C SER A 112 -3.45 -19.06 15.85
N PHE A 113 -4.43 -18.38 16.44
CA PHE A 113 -4.29 -17.59 17.67
C PHE A 113 -5.09 -18.25 18.80
N PRO A 114 -4.82 -17.91 20.07
CA PRO A 114 -5.64 -18.39 21.18
C PRO A 114 -7.13 -18.12 20.92
N PRO A 115 -8.05 -18.99 21.39
CA PRO A 115 -9.48 -18.76 21.24
C PRO A 115 -9.84 -17.37 21.76
N SER A 116 -10.36 -16.52 20.89
CA SER A 116 -10.93 -15.26 21.30
C SER A 116 -12.20 -15.55 22.08
N GLY A 117 -12.19 -15.37 23.39
CA GLY A 117 -13.43 -15.21 24.18
C GLY A 117 -14.13 -13.87 23.88
N GLY A 118 -13.96 -13.35 22.66
CA GLY A 118 -14.28 -11.98 22.28
C GLY A 118 -15.76 -11.68 22.45
N ASP A 119 -16.05 -10.49 22.98
CA ASP A 119 -17.42 -9.96 23.00
C ASP A 119 -17.90 -9.87 21.53
N PRO A 120 -19.09 -10.40 21.18
CA PRO A 120 -19.70 -10.20 19.87
C PRO A 120 -19.75 -8.73 19.39
N LYS A 121 -19.58 -7.77 20.30
CA LYS A 121 -19.53 -6.33 20.04
C LYS A 121 -18.14 -5.79 19.65
N SER A 122 -17.08 -6.58 19.80
CA SER A 122 -15.70 -6.19 19.46
C SER A 122 -15.31 -6.86 18.14
N VAL A 123 -15.77 -6.28 17.03
CA VAL A 123 -15.51 -6.80 15.69
C VAL A 123 -14.72 -5.78 14.88
N GLY A 124 -13.61 -6.22 14.29
CA GLY A 124 -12.83 -5.46 13.33
C GLY A 124 -12.95 -6.05 11.93
N PRO A 125 -12.51 -5.31 10.89
CA PRO A 125 -12.37 -5.86 9.54
C PRO A 125 -11.53 -7.16 9.52
N ASP A 126 -11.92 -8.10 8.67
CA ASP A 126 -11.10 -9.29 8.37
C ASP A 126 -9.77 -8.85 7.75
N LEU A 127 -8.65 -9.34 8.29
CA LEU A 127 -7.29 -8.98 7.86
C LEU A 127 -6.69 -10.02 6.90
N THR A 128 -7.44 -11.03 6.50
CA THR A 128 -7.00 -12.04 5.53
C THR A 128 -6.68 -11.40 4.17
N GLY A 129 -5.47 -11.60 3.65
CA GLY A 129 -5.04 -11.02 2.38
C GLY A 129 -4.80 -9.50 2.39
N MET A 130 -4.90 -8.86 3.56
CA MET A 130 -4.79 -7.39 3.70
C MET A 130 -3.45 -6.84 3.23
N GLY A 131 -2.39 -7.64 3.36
CA GLY A 131 -1.06 -7.31 2.88
C GLY A 131 -0.98 -7.18 1.36
N ALA A 132 -1.81 -7.87 0.59
CA ALA A 132 -1.90 -7.68 -0.86
C ALA A 132 -2.78 -6.46 -1.22
N ALA A 133 -3.83 -6.22 -0.44
CA ALA A 133 -4.84 -5.20 -0.75
C ALA A 133 -4.40 -3.76 -0.42
N HIS A 134 -3.52 -3.56 0.56
CA HIS A 134 -3.19 -2.21 1.05
C HIS A 134 -1.69 -1.90 1.03
N PRO A 135 -1.30 -0.63 0.76
CA PRO A 135 0.08 -0.19 0.96
C PRO A 135 0.46 -0.23 2.44
N ALA A 136 1.76 -0.33 2.73
CA ALA A 136 2.24 -0.44 4.12
C ALA A 136 1.84 0.79 4.93
N GLU A 137 1.90 1.97 4.31
CA GLU A 137 1.59 3.28 4.88
C GLU A 137 0.15 3.36 5.39
N TYR A 138 -0.81 2.76 4.66
CA TYR A 138 -2.21 2.72 5.09
C TYR A 138 -2.38 1.90 6.37
N LEU A 139 -1.79 0.69 6.40
CA LEU A 139 -1.82 -0.17 7.59
C LEU A 139 -1.13 0.50 8.78
N ALA A 140 -0.02 1.18 8.52
CA ALA A 140 0.75 1.89 9.51
C ALA A 140 -0.04 3.06 10.14
N GLU A 141 -0.76 3.83 9.32
CA GLU A 141 -1.65 4.90 9.78
C GLU A 141 -2.86 4.35 10.54
N SER A 142 -3.50 3.29 10.06
CA SER A 142 -4.67 2.69 10.74
C SER A 142 -4.35 2.24 12.18
N ILE A 143 -3.11 1.81 12.46
CA ILE A 143 -2.68 1.41 13.81
C ILE A 143 -2.50 2.62 14.74
N LEU A 144 -1.94 3.73 14.24
CA LEU A 144 -1.59 4.89 15.08
C LEU A 144 -2.72 5.92 15.13
N ALA A 145 -3.51 6.04 14.07
CA ALA A 145 -4.55 7.04 13.89
C ALA A 145 -5.80 6.43 13.22
N PRO A 146 -6.49 5.49 13.88
CA PRO A 146 -7.63 4.76 13.30
C PRO A 146 -8.83 5.65 12.90
N ASN A 147 -8.87 6.91 13.37
CA ASN A 147 -9.91 7.89 13.00
C ASN A 147 -9.54 8.79 11.81
N HIS A 148 -8.34 8.67 11.22
CA HIS A 148 -8.00 9.40 9.99
C HIS A 148 -8.75 8.85 8.77
N VAL A 149 -8.98 7.53 8.74
CA VAL A 149 -9.81 6.86 7.75
C VAL A 149 -10.76 5.92 8.46
N ILE A 150 -12.03 6.30 8.54
CA ILE A 150 -13.07 5.48 9.17
C ILE A 150 -13.67 4.57 8.10
N VAL A 151 -13.54 3.26 8.31
CA VAL A 151 -14.17 2.25 7.45
C VAL A 151 -15.57 1.99 7.98
N GLU A 152 -16.59 2.27 7.15
CA GLU A 152 -17.97 1.93 7.48
C GLU A 152 -18.19 0.42 7.41
N GLY A 153 -18.79 -0.15 8.46
CA GLY A 153 -19.15 -1.56 8.50
C GLY A 153 -19.86 -1.92 9.81
N PRO A 154 -20.59 -3.05 9.84
CA PRO A 154 -21.29 -3.46 11.05
C PRO A 154 -20.32 -3.65 12.23
N GLY A 155 -20.43 -2.78 13.24
CA GLY A 155 -19.66 -2.89 14.48
C GLY A 155 -18.26 -2.28 14.47
N PHE A 156 -17.81 -1.65 13.37
CA PHE A 156 -16.48 -1.02 13.33
C PHE A 156 -16.42 0.35 14.03
N THR A 157 -17.58 0.98 14.24
CA THR A 157 -17.69 2.32 14.79
C THR A 157 -18.53 2.35 16.06
N GLY A 158 -18.11 3.15 17.04
CA GLY A 158 -18.83 3.39 18.29
C GLY A 158 -20.02 4.35 18.11
N PRO A 159 -20.80 4.59 19.18
CA PRO A 159 -21.92 5.54 19.17
C PRO A 159 -21.54 6.99 18.86
N ASP A 160 -20.27 7.34 19.03
CA ASP A 160 -19.67 8.64 18.70
C ASP A 160 -19.30 8.77 17.21
N GLY A 161 -19.49 7.70 16.42
CA GLY A 161 -19.13 7.65 15.01
C GLY A 161 -17.63 7.45 14.76
N LEU A 162 -16.82 7.23 15.80
CA LEU A 162 -15.39 6.96 15.69
C LEU A 162 -15.11 5.46 15.62
N SER A 163 -13.92 5.10 15.13
CA SER A 163 -13.47 3.71 15.11
C SER A 163 -13.42 3.13 16.52
N ILE A 164 -13.90 1.89 16.70
CA ILE A 164 -13.73 1.15 17.96
C ILE A 164 -12.31 0.61 18.13
N MET A 165 -11.50 0.61 17.07
CA MET A 165 -10.09 0.26 17.15
C MET A 165 -9.36 1.35 17.95
N PRO A 166 -8.68 1.02 19.06
CA PRO A 166 -7.93 2.00 19.82
C PRO A 166 -6.72 2.49 19.01
N SER A 167 -6.30 3.73 19.26
CA SER A 167 -4.99 4.20 18.81
C SER A 167 -3.89 3.52 19.61
N PHE A 168 -2.82 3.11 18.92
CA PHE A 168 -1.61 2.56 19.53
C PHE A 168 -0.43 3.54 19.52
N ALA A 169 -0.66 4.82 19.23
CA ALA A 169 0.39 5.84 19.10
C ALA A 169 1.26 5.99 20.36
N ASP A 170 0.65 5.87 21.53
CA ASP A 170 1.36 6.01 22.82
C ASP A 170 1.82 4.66 23.42
N SER A 171 1.44 3.54 22.78
CA SER A 171 1.65 2.18 23.31
C SER A 171 2.75 1.40 22.59
N LEU A 172 3.10 1.81 21.37
CA LEU A 172 4.10 1.13 20.54
C LEU A 172 5.38 1.95 20.42
N SER A 173 6.52 1.28 20.60
CA SER A 173 7.79 1.80 20.09
C SER A 173 7.80 1.78 18.56
N LEU A 174 8.67 2.60 17.95
CA LEU A 174 8.87 2.60 16.50
C LEU A 174 9.17 1.20 15.95
N ALA A 175 10.00 0.41 16.65
CA ALA A 175 10.36 -0.95 16.25
C ALA A 175 9.15 -1.89 16.27
N GLN A 176 8.37 -1.86 17.35
CA GLN A 176 7.16 -2.68 17.47
C GLN A 176 6.13 -2.33 16.38
N TRP A 177 5.95 -1.05 16.09
CA TRP A 177 5.04 -0.60 15.03
C TRP A 177 5.47 -1.08 13.65
N VAL A 178 6.75 -0.93 13.27
CA VAL A 178 7.22 -1.41 11.95
C VAL A 178 7.17 -2.93 11.84
N ASP A 179 7.43 -3.67 12.93
CA ASP A 179 7.32 -5.13 12.96
C ASP A 179 5.85 -5.56 12.77
N LEU A 180 4.90 -4.91 13.46
CA LEU A 180 3.46 -5.17 13.29
C LEU A 180 2.99 -4.89 11.86
N VAL A 181 3.41 -3.76 11.27
CA VAL A 181 3.10 -3.45 9.86
C VAL A 181 3.71 -4.48 8.92
N ALA A 182 4.94 -4.95 9.18
CA ALA A 182 5.58 -6.00 8.39
C ALA A 182 4.80 -7.32 8.44
N TYR A 183 4.25 -7.69 9.61
CA TYR A 183 3.37 -8.84 9.73
C TYR A 183 2.09 -8.68 8.89
N LEU A 184 1.35 -7.58 9.05
CA LEU A 184 0.13 -7.35 8.27
C LEU A 184 0.40 -7.32 6.77
N LYS A 185 1.54 -6.75 6.35
CA LYS A 185 1.98 -6.76 4.96
C LYS A 185 2.33 -8.13 4.41
N SER A 186 2.69 -9.08 5.27
CA SER A 186 2.97 -10.47 4.88
C SER A 186 1.71 -11.29 4.57
N LEU A 187 0.53 -10.83 5.02
CA LEU A 187 -0.76 -11.49 4.80
C LEU A 187 -1.24 -11.30 3.36
N THR A 188 -0.66 -12.04 2.39
CA THR A 188 -1.00 -11.89 0.96
C THR A 188 -1.94 -12.96 0.42
N GLU A 189 -2.24 -13.98 1.20
CA GLU A 189 -3.02 -15.15 0.77
C GLU A 189 -4.39 -15.24 1.44
N GLY A 190 -5.30 -16.00 0.84
CA GLY A 190 -6.59 -16.38 1.45
C GLY A 190 -7.65 -15.27 1.55
N GLY A 191 -7.30 -14.04 1.16
CA GLY A 191 -8.22 -12.92 1.18
C GLY A 191 -9.31 -13.08 0.13
N ASP A 192 -10.52 -13.41 0.57
CA ASP A 192 -11.73 -13.04 -0.16
C ASP A 192 -11.95 -11.54 0.08
N ALA A 193 -11.00 -10.68 -0.33
CA ALA A 193 -11.25 -9.25 -0.31
C ALA A 193 -12.56 -9.05 -1.08
N PRO A 194 -13.65 -8.57 -0.45
CA PRO A 194 -14.83 -8.23 -1.20
C PRO A 194 -14.35 -7.21 -2.24
N PRO A 195 -14.57 -7.42 -3.55
CA PRO A 195 -14.30 -6.36 -4.49
C PRO A 195 -15.19 -5.20 -4.04
N HIS A 196 -14.59 -4.16 -3.47
CA HIS A 196 -15.32 -2.97 -3.08
C HIS A 196 -15.76 -2.27 -4.37
N GLY A 197 -16.97 -2.63 -4.79
CA GLY A 197 -17.55 -2.41 -6.09
C GLY A 197 -17.79 -3.76 -6.76
N ARG A 198 -19.01 -4.01 -7.28
CA ARG A 198 -19.40 -5.24 -8.01
C ARG A 198 -18.62 -5.47 -9.33
N GLY A 199 -17.41 -4.93 -9.43
CA GLY A 199 -16.61 -4.89 -10.64
C GLY A 199 -15.36 -5.76 -10.58
N VAL A 200 -14.95 -6.21 -11.76
CA VAL A 200 -13.70 -6.96 -11.93
C VAL A 200 -12.56 -5.95 -12.00
N GLU A 201 -11.62 -6.04 -11.06
CA GLU A 201 -10.39 -5.24 -11.05
C GLU A 201 -9.17 -6.09 -11.45
N ARG A 202 -8.29 -5.53 -12.29
CA ARG A 202 -6.99 -6.11 -12.66
C ARG A 202 -5.93 -5.01 -12.79
N SER A 203 -4.67 -5.33 -12.53
CA SER A 203 -3.56 -4.38 -12.70
C SER A 203 -2.35 -4.99 -13.42
N GLN A 204 -1.62 -4.16 -14.17
CA GLN A 204 -0.42 -4.55 -14.92
C GLN A 204 0.54 -3.36 -15.04
N VAL A 205 1.82 -3.65 -15.21
CA VAL A 205 2.84 -2.66 -15.60
C VAL A 205 3.21 -2.87 -17.07
N ALA A 206 3.17 -1.82 -17.87
CA ALA A 206 3.56 -1.87 -19.28
C ALA A 206 4.26 -0.56 -19.69
N GLY A 207 5.49 -0.67 -20.18
CA GLY A 207 6.32 0.50 -20.52
C GLY A 207 6.52 1.44 -19.33
N ASP A 208 6.19 2.71 -19.53
CA ASP A 208 6.27 3.78 -18.52
C ASP A 208 5.02 3.87 -17.63
N TYR A 209 4.08 2.93 -17.74
CA TYR A 209 2.76 3.00 -17.09
C TYR A 209 2.56 1.88 -16.06
N ARG A 210 1.86 2.20 -14.97
CA ARG A 210 1.00 1.25 -14.25
C ARG A 210 -0.42 1.43 -14.76
N ILE A 211 -1.11 0.33 -15.00
CA ILE A 211 -2.43 0.30 -15.61
C ILE A 211 -3.31 -0.56 -14.73
N ARG A 212 -4.42 0.00 -14.26
CA ARG A 212 -5.45 -0.70 -13.51
C ARG A 212 -6.77 -0.57 -14.24
N ILE A 213 -7.41 -1.68 -14.54
CA ILE A 213 -8.74 -1.70 -15.14
C ILE A 213 -9.77 -2.11 -14.11
N VAL A 214 -10.93 -1.47 -14.18
CA VAL A 214 -12.10 -1.79 -13.37
C VAL A 214 -13.31 -1.83 -14.30
N TYR A 215 -14.08 -2.90 -14.29
CA TYR A 215 -15.36 -2.96 -14.99
C TYR A 215 -16.50 -3.03 -14.00
N GLU A 216 -17.38 -2.04 -13.99
CA GLU A 216 -18.60 -2.04 -13.19
C GLU A 216 -19.79 -2.48 -14.04
N PRO A 217 -20.46 -3.60 -13.72
CA PRO A 217 -21.67 -4.02 -14.43
C PRO A 217 -22.77 -2.96 -14.30
N GLY A 218 -23.53 -2.75 -15.38
CA GLY A 218 -24.71 -1.89 -15.33
C GLY A 218 -25.75 -2.48 -14.38
N ALA A 219 -26.44 -1.64 -13.63
CA ALA A 219 -27.51 -2.10 -12.75
C ALA A 219 -28.61 -2.78 -13.58
N SER A 220 -28.88 -4.06 -13.33
CA SER A 220 -30.14 -4.67 -13.71
C SER A 220 -31.21 -4.09 -12.79
N THR A 221 -32.17 -3.34 -13.32
CA THR A 221 -33.36 -2.94 -12.56
C THR A 221 -34.07 -4.20 -12.04
N PRO A 222 -34.21 -4.40 -10.72
CA PRO A 222 -35.11 -5.41 -10.20
C PRO A 222 -36.53 -4.99 -10.58
N HIS A 223 -37.29 -5.84 -11.25
CA HIS A 223 -38.71 -5.63 -11.42
C HIS A 223 -39.34 -5.55 -10.02
N GLY A 224 -39.94 -4.40 -9.69
CA GLY A 224 -40.62 -4.19 -8.44
C GLY A 224 -41.80 -5.15 -8.29
N ASP A 225 -41.96 -5.68 -7.09
CA ASP A 225 -43.10 -6.48 -6.67
C ASP A 225 -44.41 -5.70 -6.87
N GLY A 226 -45.36 -6.26 -7.64
CA GLY A 226 -46.67 -5.63 -7.82
C GLY A 226 -47.56 -6.24 -8.92
N HIS A 227 -48.30 -7.29 -8.56
CA HIS A 227 -49.59 -7.75 -9.11
C HIS A 227 -49.71 -8.42 -10.50
N SER A 228 -49.96 -9.74 -10.42
CA SER A 228 -50.94 -10.57 -11.15
C SER A 228 -51.15 -10.39 -12.67
N GLY A 229 -50.82 -11.47 -13.40
CA GLY A 229 -51.70 -12.03 -14.41
C GLY A 229 -51.29 -11.83 -15.88
N ALA A 230 -51.34 -12.95 -16.59
CA ALA A 230 -51.40 -13.11 -18.05
C ALA A 230 -50.09 -13.30 -18.84
N HIS A 231 -50.18 -14.32 -19.70
CA HIS A 231 -49.21 -14.91 -20.60
C HIS A 231 -48.56 -13.92 -21.58
N GLY A 232 -47.28 -14.10 -21.86
CA GLY A 232 -46.58 -13.48 -22.97
C GLY A 232 -45.08 -13.62 -22.83
N ALA A 233 -44.41 -14.07 -23.90
CA ALA A 233 -42.97 -14.32 -23.94
C ALA A 233 -42.16 -13.15 -23.36
N SER A 234 -41.26 -13.46 -22.41
CA SER A 234 -40.37 -12.45 -21.82
C SER A 234 -39.31 -12.06 -22.87
N PRO A 235 -39.23 -10.79 -23.31
CA PRO A 235 -38.11 -10.34 -24.11
C PRO A 235 -36.85 -10.38 -23.24
N SER A 236 -35.78 -10.96 -23.78
CA SER A 236 -34.44 -10.96 -23.20
C SER A 236 -34.13 -9.55 -22.67
N ALA A 237 -34.10 -9.40 -21.35
CA ALA A 237 -33.74 -8.15 -20.69
C ALA A 237 -32.30 -7.82 -21.13
N THR A 238 -32.16 -6.80 -21.96
CA THR A 238 -30.84 -6.30 -22.35
C THR A 238 -30.24 -5.65 -21.11
N ALA A 239 -29.32 -6.36 -20.45
CA ALA A 239 -28.60 -5.82 -19.31
C ALA A 239 -28.02 -4.44 -19.67
N ALA A 240 -28.23 -3.46 -18.80
CA ALA A 240 -27.69 -2.11 -19.01
C ALA A 240 -26.17 -2.22 -19.24
N PRO A 241 -25.61 -1.47 -20.21
CA PRO A 241 -24.18 -1.51 -20.46
C PRO A 241 -23.43 -1.11 -19.19
N GLY A 242 -22.45 -1.93 -18.80
CA GLY A 242 -21.54 -1.58 -17.71
C GLY A 242 -20.56 -0.49 -18.11
N HIS A 243 -19.66 -0.15 -17.20
CA HIS A 243 -18.67 0.90 -17.38
C HIS A 243 -17.26 0.34 -17.18
N LEU A 244 -16.45 0.40 -18.23
CA LEU A 244 -15.03 0.02 -18.16
C LEU A 244 -14.22 1.28 -17.89
N MET A 245 -13.40 1.25 -16.85
CA MET A 245 -12.48 2.30 -16.44
C MET A 245 -11.05 1.78 -16.54
N ALA A 246 -10.14 2.60 -17.06
CA ALA A 246 -8.71 2.39 -17.09
C ALA A 246 -7.99 3.54 -16.39
N PHE A 247 -7.39 3.24 -15.24
CA PHE A 247 -6.52 4.14 -14.50
C PHE A 247 -5.08 3.95 -14.98
N ILE A 248 -4.52 4.97 -15.62
CA ILE A 248 -3.18 4.92 -16.21
C ILE A 248 -2.31 5.93 -15.46
N THR A 249 -1.35 5.42 -14.69
CA THR A 249 -0.43 6.24 -13.91
C THR A 249 1.02 6.06 -14.35
N ASP A 250 1.82 7.08 -14.10
CA ASP A 250 3.26 7.06 -14.28
C ASP A 250 3.90 5.97 -13.38
N ARG A 251 4.74 5.13 -13.96
CA ARG A 251 5.38 4.02 -13.22
C ARG A 251 6.35 4.48 -12.12
N GLU A 252 6.93 5.66 -12.21
CA GLU A 252 7.89 6.15 -11.23
C GLU A 252 7.22 6.92 -10.09
N PHE A 253 6.24 7.77 -10.42
CA PHE A 253 5.62 8.74 -9.51
C PHE A 253 4.19 8.40 -9.11
N ASN A 254 3.58 7.40 -9.76
CA ASN A 254 2.20 6.96 -9.51
C ASN A 254 1.14 8.06 -9.71
N GLU A 255 1.43 9.04 -10.54
CA GLU A 255 0.50 10.12 -10.88
C GLU A 255 -0.26 9.81 -12.17
N PRO A 256 -1.53 10.23 -12.32
CA PRO A 256 -2.28 10.04 -13.56
C PRO A 256 -1.57 10.66 -14.76
N VAL A 257 -1.58 9.96 -15.90
CA VAL A 257 -1.04 10.49 -17.16
C VAL A 257 -2.21 10.88 -18.08
N PRO A 258 -2.56 12.17 -18.19
CA PRO A 258 -3.67 12.63 -18.99
C PRO A 258 -3.34 12.70 -20.50
N TYR A 259 -4.35 12.98 -21.31
CA TYR A 259 -4.25 13.19 -22.77
C TYR A 259 -3.63 12.04 -23.59
N LEU A 260 -3.67 10.81 -23.07
CA LEU A 260 -3.39 9.59 -23.80
C LEU A 260 -4.56 9.19 -24.72
N PRO A 261 -4.30 8.79 -25.97
CA PRO A 261 -5.26 8.04 -26.77
C PRO A 261 -5.36 6.62 -26.21
N VAL A 262 -6.52 6.22 -25.69
CA VAL A 262 -6.72 4.90 -25.08
C VAL A 262 -7.83 4.14 -25.78
N THR A 263 -7.55 2.89 -26.13
CA THR A 263 -8.48 1.99 -26.81
C THR A 263 -8.49 0.63 -26.13
N ALA A 264 -9.66 0.14 -25.75
CA ALA A 264 -9.87 -1.22 -25.29
C ALA A 264 -10.27 -2.13 -26.44
N ILE A 265 -9.70 -3.32 -26.48
CA ILE A 265 -10.03 -4.40 -27.42
C ILE A 265 -10.53 -5.58 -26.60
N VAL A 266 -11.83 -5.84 -26.70
CA VAL A 266 -12.51 -6.91 -25.96
C VAL A 266 -12.50 -8.18 -26.80
N HIS A 267 -11.97 -9.25 -26.22
CA HIS A 267 -11.92 -10.57 -26.84
C HIS A 267 -12.89 -11.51 -26.14
N THR A 268 -13.84 -12.04 -26.92
CA THR A 268 -14.79 -13.06 -26.47
C THR A 268 -14.68 -14.26 -27.41
N PRO A 269 -14.53 -15.49 -26.91
CA PRO A 269 -14.48 -16.69 -27.74
C PRO A 269 -15.68 -16.76 -28.70
N GLY A 270 -15.42 -17.13 -29.96
CA GLY A 270 -16.46 -17.25 -30.99
C GLY A 270 -17.03 -15.92 -31.50
N ARG A 271 -16.49 -14.77 -31.09
CA ARG A 271 -16.88 -13.44 -31.60
C ARG A 271 -15.67 -12.66 -32.12
N PRO A 272 -15.84 -11.81 -33.16
CA PRO A 272 -14.76 -10.93 -33.60
C PRO A 272 -14.40 -9.94 -32.48
N PRO A 273 -13.11 -9.55 -32.34
CA PRO A 273 -12.70 -8.57 -31.33
C PRO A 273 -13.45 -7.25 -31.47
N ARG A 274 -13.96 -6.71 -30.35
CA ARG A 274 -14.65 -5.42 -30.33
C ARG A 274 -13.71 -4.33 -29.83
N THR A 275 -13.55 -3.29 -30.64
CA THR A 275 -12.71 -2.13 -30.30
C THR A 275 -13.56 -0.99 -29.74
N VAL A 276 -13.16 -0.42 -28.61
CA VAL A 276 -13.85 0.68 -27.93
C VAL A 276 -12.83 1.74 -27.51
N LYS A 277 -13.03 2.99 -27.96
CA LYS A 277 -12.21 4.12 -27.51
C LYS A 277 -12.63 4.54 -26.10
N LEU A 278 -11.67 4.73 -25.22
CA LEU A 278 -11.92 5.23 -23.87
C LEU A 278 -11.66 6.74 -23.82
N ALA A 279 -12.59 7.48 -23.22
CA ALA A 279 -12.50 8.93 -23.09
C ALA A 279 -11.96 9.32 -21.70
N PRO A 280 -11.15 10.39 -21.58
CA PRO A 280 -10.73 10.89 -20.27
C PRO A 280 -11.93 11.44 -19.50
N MET A 281 -12.02 11.11 -18.21
CA MET A 281 -13.08 11.52 -17.30
C MET A 281 -12.60 11.57 -15.86
N VAL A 282 -13.38 12.21 -14.99
CA VAL A 282 -13.13 12.29 -13.55
C VAL A 282 -14.42 11.93 -12.82
N SER A 283 -14.31 11.07 -11.82
CA SER A 283 -15.38 10.79 -10.86
C SER A 283 -14.85 10.88 -9.42
N ASP A 284 -15.66 10.46 -8.46
CA ASP A 284 -15.26 10.13 -7.08
C ASP A 284 -14.05 9.19 -6.97
N ARG A 285 -13.76 8.40 -8.00
CA ARG A 285 -12.57 7.53 -8.11
C ARG A 285 -11.35 8.22 -8.72
N GLY A 286 -11.44 9.51 -8.99
CA GLY A 286 -10.38 10.31 -9.61
C GLY A 286 -10.37 10.23 -11.13
N PHE A 287 -9.27 10.70 -11.73
CA PHE A 287 -9.08 10.72 -13.18
C PHE A 287 -8.88 9.31 -13.75
N HIS A 288 -9.62 8.98 -14.81
CA HIS A 288 -9.52 7.71 -15.52
C HIS A 288 -9.95 7.85 -16.98
N TYR A 289 -9.67 6.82 -17.78
CA TYR A 289 -10.21 6.66 -19.13
C TYR A 289 -11.36 5.68 -19.11
N GLY A 290 -12.56 6.09 -19.52
CA GLY A 290 -13.74 5.24 -19.43
C GLY A 290 -14.59 5.19 -20.69
N ALA A 291 -15.40 4.14 -20.77
CA ALA A 291 -16.48 4.02 -21.74
C ALA A 291 -17.58 3.08 -21.20
N SER A 292 -18.83 3.36 -21.55
CA SER A 292 -19.92 2.42 -21.30
C SER A 292 -19.94 1.33 -22.37
N LEU A 293 -19.83 0.07 -21.96
CA LEU A 293 -19.96 -1.08 -22.82
C LEU A 293 -20.53 -2.28 -22.05
N ALA A 294 -21.28 -3.12 -22.75
CA ALA A 294 -21.58 -4.46 -22.27
C ALA A 294 -20.38 -5.37 -22.55
N LEU A 295 -19.84 -6.01 -21.52
CA LEU A 295 -18.94 -7.15 -21.66
C LEU A 295 -19.79 -8.43 -21.77
N PRO A 296 -19.70 -9.19 -22.88
CA PRO A 296 -20.39 -10.47 -22.99
C PRO A 296 -19.97 -11.44 -21.87
N GLU A 297 -20.90 -12.28 -21.42
CA GLU A 297 -20.54 -13.43 -20.59
C GLU A 297 -19.47 -14.28 -21.28
N GLY A 298 -18.47 -14.73 -20.51
CA GLY A 298 -17.31 -15.45 -21.06
C GLY A 298 -16.29 -14.55 -21.77
N THR A 299 -16.31 -13.23 -21.55
CA THR A 299 -15.16 -12.38 -21.91
C THR A 299 -13.93 -12.87 -21.15
N GLN A 300 -12.94 -13.34 -21.89
CA GLN A 300 -11.71 -13.91 -21.33
C GLN A 300 -10.55 -12.91 -21.31
N LYS A 301 -10.63 -11.86 -22.11
CA LYS A 301 -9.48 -10.99 -22.33
C LYS A 301 -9.85 -9.59 -22.77
N ILE A 302 -9.18 -8.61 -22.18
CA ILE A 302 -9.22 -7.21 -22.58
C ILE A 302 -7.78 -6.76 -22.84
N ALA A 303 -7.50 -6.32 -24.06
CA ALA A 303 -6.25 -5.65 -24.39
C ALA A 303 -6.45 -4.14 -24.41
N LEU A 304 -5.65 -3.39 -23.64
CA LEU A 304 -5.61 -1.93 -23.69
C LEU A 304 -4.44 -1.48 -24.57
N SER A 305 -4.76 -0.74 -25.62
CA SER A 305 -3.79 -0.01 -26.43
C SER A 305 -3.73 1.45 -25.98
N ILE A 306 -2.54 1.88 -25.58
CA ILE A 306 -2.22 3.24 -25.17
C ILE A 306 -1.36 3.84 -26.27
N GLY A 307 -1.90 4.82 -27.00
CA GLY A 307 -1.22 5.52 -28.07
C GLY A 307 -0.12 6.47 -27.56
N ALA A 308 0.64 7.03 -28.51
CA ALA A 308 1.58 8.10 -28.20
C ALA A 308 0.84 9.32 -27.62
N THR A 309 1.40 9.92 -26.56
CA THR A 309 0.79 11.10 -25.94
C THR A 309 0.70 12.28 -26.92
N ALA A 310 -0.42 12.99 -26.89
CA ALA A 310 -0.59 14.25 -27.62
C ALA A 310 -0.10 15.46 -26.80
N MET A 311 0.25 15.26 -25.53
CA MET A 311 0.71 16.31 -24.62
C MET A 311 2.17 16.67 -24.85
N GLN A 312 2.53 17.94 -24.63
CA GLN A 312 3.93 18.33 -24.55
C GLN A 312 4.60 17.74 -23.31
N VAL A 313 5.65 16.95 -23.53
CA VAL A 313 6.48 16.39 -22.45
C VAL A 313 7.83 17.11 -22.43
N THR A 314 8.08 17.84 -21.33
CA THR A 314 9.21 18.76 -21.19
C THR A 314 10.20 18.30 -20.12
N GLY A 315 11.33 19.01 -20.01
CA GLY A 315 12.35 18.75 -18.99
C GLY A 315 12.91 17.33 -19.03
N GLY A 316 13.21 16.78 -17.85
CA GLY A 316 13.76 15.43 -17.69
C GLY A 316 12.83 14.29 -18.15
N ALA A 317 11.55 14.57 -18.39
CA ALA A 317 10.62 13.59 -18.93
C ALA A 317 10.60 13.56 -20.47
N LYS A 318 11.33 14.45 -21.15
CA LYS A 318 11.32 14.54 -22.62
C LYS A 318 11.64 13.19 -23.25
N GLY A 319 10.72 12.70 -24.09
CA GLY A 319 10.85 11.42 -24.78
C GLY A 319 10.05 10.27 -24.17
N ARG A 320 9.61 10.41 -22.91
CA ARG A 320 8.68 9.47 -22.27
C ARG A 320 7.31 9.52 -22.95
N PHE A 321 6.55 8.43 -22.84
CA PHE A 321 5.17 8.32 -23.35
C PHE A 321 4.99 8.48 -24.88
N LYS A 322 6.07 8.50 -25.67
CA LYS A 322 6.02 8.64 -27.13
C LYS A 322 5.76 7.34 -27.88
N LYS A 323 6.07 6.21 -27.27
CA LYS A 323 5.89 4.88 -27.88
C LYS A 323 4.54 4.32 -27.45
N PRO A 324 3.71 3.83 -28.39
CA PRO A 324 2.51 3.11 -28.03
C PRO A 324 2.83 1.87 -27.19
N VAL A 325 1.94 1.53 -26.27
CA VAL A 325 2.07 0.40 -25.35
C VAL A 325 0.76 -0.39 -25.35
N THR A 326 0.87 -1.72 -25.34
CA THR A 326 -0.29 -2.61 -25.14
C THR A 326 -0.15 -3.34 -23.81
N ALA A 327 -1.22 -3.36 -23.02
CA ALA A 327 -1.36 -4.18 -21.82
C ALA A 327 -2.51 -5.18 -22.01
N VAL A 328 -2.38 -6.37 -21.44
CA VAL A 328 -3.29 -7.50 -21.67
C VAL A 328 -3.74 -8.03 -20.32
N PHE A 329 -5.05 -8.00 -20.13
CA PHE A 329 -5.72 -8.48 -18.93
C PHE A 329 -6.54 -9.71 -19.31
N GLU A 330 -6.31 -10.81 -18.58
CA GLU A 330 -7.08 -12.05 -18.67
C GLU A 330 -8.08 -12.15 -17.49
#